data_AF-A0A7C1RCR2-F1
#
_entry.id   AF-A0A7C1RCR2-F1
#
_cell.length_a   1.000
_cell.length_b   1.000
_cell.length_c   1.000
_cell.angle_alpha   90.00
_cell.angle_beta   90.00
_cell.angle_gamma   90.00
#
_symmetry.space_group_name_H-M   'P 1'
#
loop_
_entity.id
_entity.type
_entity.pdbx_description
1 polymer ?
#
loop_
_entity_poly.entity_id
_entity_poly.type
_entity_poly.pdbx_seq_one_letter_code
_entity_poly.pdbx_strand_id
1 'polypeptide(L)'
;MQKKLNIPWAVVVSALFVFIFTNLFSFFIFEHIPHINDEVGYLFQAKIFKTGQLYASSPCAKDFFNFTHIINNGKWYSQYTPGYPFLLLLGLVIQAPWLINPLLAAFSIILFYFLGKEIYDSQVGLLAAIFGSISIWFLLMSSTMMSHISCMFFISLFLLFLFRSFKKPSIINGLLAGLGLGMAFLIRPYSALLISVPFLLFYA
;
A
#
# COMPACT_ATOMS: atom_id res chain seq x y z
N MET A 1 12.40 29.49 11.37
CA MET A 1 13.48 28.51 11.09
C MET A 1 12.89 27.21 10.57
N GLN A 2 12.96 26.96 9.26
CA GLN A 2 12.64 25.64 8.69
C GLN A 2 13.73 24.65 9.16
N LYS A 3 13.41 23.77 10.11
CA LYS A 3 14.29 22.61 10.41
C LYS A 3 14.40 21.80 9.11
N LYS A 4 15.59 21.77 8.48
CA LYS A 4 15.86 20.89 7.34
C LYS A 4 15.46 19.47 7.73
N LEU A 5 14.64 18.84 6.88
CA LEU A 5 14.22 17.46 7.04
C LEU A 5 15.45 16.57 6.79
N ASN A 6 16.26 16.32 7.82
CA ASN A 6 17.47 15.50 7.66
C ASN A 6 17.11 14.03 7.89
N ILE A 7 17.07 13.26 6.80
CA ILE A 7 16.88 11.81 6.84
C ILE A 7 18.26 11.16 6.99
N PRO A 8 18.50 10.30 8.01
CA PRO A 8 19.77 9.62 8.15
C PRO A 8 20.10 8.78 6.91
N TRP A 9 21.35 8.77 6.47
CA TRP A 9 21.79 7.99 5.30
C TRP A 9 21.43 6.50 5.44
N ALA A 10 21.48 5.96 6.66
CA ALA A 10 21.11 4.57 6.93
C ALA A 10 19.65 4.27 6.56
N VAL A 11 18.72 5.21 6.79
CA VAL A 11 17.31 5.07 6.39
C VAL A 11 17.19 5.05 4.86
N VAL A 12 17.95 5.90 4.17
CA VAL A 12 17.98 5.95 2.70
C VAL A 12 18.53 4.63 2.14
N VAL A 13 19.63 4.13 2.70
CA VAL A 13 20.22 2.84 2.30
C VAL A 13 19.25 1.69 2.56
N SER A 14 18.59 1.66 3.72
CA SER A 14 17.54 0.67 4.02
C SER A 14 16.38 0.72 3.03
N ALA A 15 15.91 1.91 2.65
CA ALA A 15 14.84 2.06 1.66
C ALA A 15 15.27 1.60 0.26
N LEU A 16 16.49 1.95 -0.16
CA LEU A 16 17.06 1.49 -1.43
C LEU A 16 17.27 -0.03 -1.45
N PHE A 17 17.76 -0.60 -0.35
CA PHE A 17 17.88 -2.04 -0.19
C PHE A 17 16.52 -2.72 -0.37
N VAL A 18 15.47 -2.25 0.31
CA VAL A 18 14.12 -2.80 0.17
C VAL A 18 13.64 -2.70 -1.27
N PHE A 19 13.77 -1.54 -1.92
CA PHE A 19 13.35 -1.37 -3.32
C PHE A 19 14.05 -2.37 -4.25
N ILE A 20 15.38 -2.44 -4.16
CA ILE A 20 16.19 -3.31 -5.02
C ILE A 20 15.87 -4.77 -4.74
N PHE A 21 15.89 -5.19 -3.47
CA PHE A 21 15.63 -6.57 -3.08
C PHE A 21 14.25 -7.01 -3.54
N THR A 22 13.20 -6.24 -3.23
CA THR A 22 11.81 -6.64 -3.52
C THR A 22 11.54 -6.67 -5.02
N ASN A 23 12.09 -5.74 -5.79
CA ASN A 23 11.95 -5.76 -7.25
C ASN A 23 12.72 -6.93 -7.90
N LEU A 24 13.94 -7.23 -7.43
CA LEU A 24 14.71 -8.38 -7.90
C LEU A 24 14.04 -9.70 -7.52
N PHE A 25 13.56 -9.82 -6.28
CA PHE A 25 12.85 -11.01 -5.83
C PHE A 25 11.55 -11.21 -6.62
N SER A 26 10.80 -10.13 -6.85
CA SER A 26 9.63 -10.14 -7.73
C SER A 26 9.96 -10.59 -9.14
N PHE A 27 11.12 -10.22 -9.68
CA PHE A 27 11.58 -10.65 -11.00
C PHE A 27 11.96 -12.14 -11.02
N PHE A 28 12.83 -12.57 -10.11
CA PHE A 28 13.41 -13.92 -10.15
C PHE A 28 12.46 -15.01 -9.64
N ILE A 29 11.56 -14.68 -8.71
CA ILE A 29 10.70 -15.67 -8.04
C ILE A 29 9.24 -15.55 -8.49
N PHE A 30 8.77 -14.33 -8.73
CA PHE A 30 7.38 -14.08 -9.12
C PHE A 30 7.24 -13.59 -10.57
N GLU A 31 8.32 -13.62 -11.36
CA GLU A 31 8.32 -13.33 -12.80
C GLU A 31 7.60 -12.02 -13.19
N HIS A 32 7.50 -11.06 -12.26
CA HIS A 32 6.70 -9.84 -12.40
C HIS A 32 5.22 -10.05 -12.77
N ILE A 33 4.65 -11.22 -12.46
CA ILE A 33 3.25 -11.57 -12.73
C ILE A 33 2.50 -12.00 -11.45
N PRO A 34 1.15 -11.89 -11.43
CA PRO A 34 0.32 -12.45 -10.37
C PRO A 34 0.51 -13.96 -10.21
N HIS A 35 0.70 -14.44 -8.97
CA HIS A 35 0.87 -15.86 -8.67
C HIS A 35 -0.30 -16.49 -7.90
N ILE A 36 -1.18 -15.67 -7.31
CA ILE A 36 -2.36 -16.15 -6.58
C ILE A 36 -3.63 -15.46 -7.08
N ASN A 37 -4.78 -16.08 -6.80
CA ASN A 37 -6.08 -15.63 -7.32
C ASN A 37 -6.40 -14.17 -6.94
N ASP A 38 -6.04 -13.76 -5.72
CA ASP A 38 -6.18 -12.38 -5.24
C ASP A 38 -5.47 -11.38 -6.17
N GLU A 39 -4.20 -11.66 -6.48
CA GLU A 39 -3.35 -10.83 -7.35
C GLU A 39 -3.92 -10.73 -8.77
N VAL A 40 -4.42 -11.85 -9.29
CA VAL A 40 -5.11 -11.88 -10.60
C VAL A 40 -6.34 -10.98 -10.56
N GLY A 41 -7.16 -11.06 -9.50
CA GLY A 41 -8.33 -10.22 -9.30
C GLY A 41 -7.99 -8.72 -9.27
N TYR A 42 -6.95 -8.34 -8.50
CA TYR A 42 -6.52 -6.94 -8.43
C TYR A 42 -6.04 -6.42 -9.79
N LEU A 43 -5.18 -7.18 -10.49
CA LEU A 43 -4.65 -6.78 -11.78
C LEU A 43 -5.72 -6.76 -12.87
N PHE A 44 -6.68 -7.70 -12.82
CA PHE A 44 -7.83 -7.73 -13.71
C PHE A 44 -8.67 -6.46 -13.56
N GLN A 45 -9.01 -6.06 -12.33
CA GLN A 45 -9.75 -4.83 -12.09
C GLN A 45 -8.95 -3.58 -12.51
N ALA A 46 -7.63 -3.57 -12.29
CA ALA A 46 -6.77 -2.47 -12.73
C ALA A 46 -6.77 -2.31 -14.26
N LYS A 47 -6.78 -3.42 -15.02
CA LYS A 47 -6.92 -3.41 -16.48
C LYS A 47 -8.27 -2.87 -16.94
N ILE A 48 -9.36 -3.16 -16.22
CA ILE A 48 -10.68 -2.56 -16.48
C ILE A 48 -10.64 -1.06 -16.23
N PHE A 49 -10.06 -0.60 -15.11
CA PHE A 49 -9.93 0.84 -14.87
C PHE A 49 -9.12 1.57 -15.94
N LYS A 50 -8.12 0.89 -16.54
CA LYS A 50 -7.35 1.44 -17.67
C LYS A 50 -8.21 1.73 -18.90
N THR A 51 -9.35 1.06 -19.08
CA THR A 51 -10.31 1.36 -20.17
C THR A 51 -11.29 2.48 -19.82
N GLY A 52 -11.19 3.07 -18.62
CA GLY A 52 -12.12 4.09 -18.13
C GLY A 52 -13.46 3.53 -17.64
N GLN A 53 -13.58 2.21 -17.51
CA GLN A 53 -14.80 1.53 -17.07
C GLN A 53 -14.68 1.07 -15.62
N LEU A 54 -15.81 0.89 -14.93
CA LEU A 54 -15.86 0.30 -13.59
C LEU A 54 -15.97 -1.23 -13.64
N TYR A 55 -16.57 -1.75 -14.70
CA TYR A 55 -16.75 -3.16 -14.99
C TYR A 55 -16.73 -3.36 -16.50
N ALA A 56 -16.31 -4.53 -16.95
CA ALA A 56 -16.47 -4.96 -18.33
C ALA A 56 -17.82 -5.68 -18.51
N SER A 57 -18.28 -5.85 -19.74
CA SER A 57 -19.41 -6.74 -20.03
C SER A 57 -19.00 -8.19 -19.90
N SER A 58 -19.87 -9.03 -19.34
CA SER A 58 -19.66 -10.48 -19.33
C SER A 58 -19.55 -11.04 -20.74
N PRO A 59 -18.61 -11.97 -21.01
CA PRO A 59 -18.51 -12.62 -22.32
C PRO A 59 -19.74 -13.52 -22.57
N CYS A 60 -20.08 -13.74 -23.85
CA CYS A 60 -21.26 -14.53 -24.25
C CYS A 60 -21.25 -15.95 -23.66
N ALA A 61 -20.07 -16.58 -23.59
CA ALA A 61 -19.87 -17.91 -23.02
C ALA A 61 -19.39 -17.83 -21.56
N LYS A 62 -20.11 -17.06 -20.72
CA LYS A 62 -19.68 -16.65 -19.38
C LYS A 62 -19.14 -17.78 -18.48
N ASP A 63 -19.71 -18.99 -18.61
CA ASP A 63 -19.38 -20.12 -17.73
C ASP A 63 -17.93 -20.60 -17.91
N PHE A 64 -17.34 -20.39 -19.09
CA PHE A 64 -15.93 -20.70 -19.35
C PHE A 64 -14.95 -19.63 -18.84
N PHE A 65 -15.46 -18.46 -18.45
CA PHE A 65 -14.66 -17.31 -17.96
C PHE A 65 -14.89 -17.04 -16.48
N ASN A 66 -15.51 -17.99 -15.76
CA ASN A 66 -15.62 -17.91 -14.31
C ASN A 66 -14.26 -18.18 -13.68
N PHE A 67 -13.83 -17.26 -12.82
CA PHE A 67 -12.55 -17.32 -12.12
C PHE A 67 -12.75 -16.87 -10.68
N THR A 68 -11.98 -17.45 -9.77
CA THR A 68 -12.07 -17.14 -8.33
C THR A 68 -11.88 -15.63 -8.10
N HIS A 69 -12.71 -15.04 -7.23
CA HIS A 69 -12.67 -13.61 -6.90
C HIS A 69 -13.02 -12.64 -8.04
N ILE A 70 -13.52 -13.15 -9.17
CA ILE A 70 -14.08 -12.36 -10.27
C ILE A 70 -15.58 -12.61 -10.35
N ILE A 71 -16.35 -11.51 -10.29
CA ILE A 71 -17.81 -11.54 -10.42
C ILE A 71 -18.14 -11.47 -11.91
N ASN A 72 -19.02 -12.37 -12.36
CA ASN A 72 -19.43 -12.50 -13.77
C ASN A 72 -20.97 -12.68 -13.87
N ASN A 73 -21.71 -11.59 -13.70
CA ASN A 73 -23.18 -11.60 -13.57
C ASN A 73 -23.90 -10.70 -14.60
N GLY A 74 -23.36 -10.62 -15.81
CA GLY A 74 -23.70 -9.60 -16.81
C GLY A 74 -22.73 -8.41 -16.75
N LYS A 75 -22.14 -8.18 -15.57
CA LYS A 75 -20.96 -7.36 -15.36
C LYS A 75 -19.78 -8.25 -14.99
N TRP A 76 -18.59 -7.88 -15.43
CA TRP A 76 -17.36 -8.61 -15.24
C TRP A 76 -16.33 -7.72 -14.54
N TYR A 77 -16.02 -8.02 -13.29
CA TYR A 77 -15.20 -7.18 -12.41
C TYR A 77 -14.69 -7.99 -11.21
N SER A 78 -13.66 -7.49 -10.51
CA SER A 78 -13.17 -8.16 -9.29
C SER A 78 -14.09 -7.89 -8.09
N GLN A 79 -14.21 -8.87 -7.19
CA GLN A 79 -14.92 -8.66 -5.92
C GLN A 79 -14.18 -7.72 -4.95
N TYR A 80 -12.89 -7.46 -5.16
CA TYR A 80 -12.09 -6.64 -4.24
C TYR A 80 -12.43 -5.16 -4.35
N THR A 81 -12.17 -4.43 -3.27
CA THR A 81 -12.37 -2.99 -3.20
C THR A 81 -11.43 -2.24 -4.16
N PRO A 82 -11.81 -1.02 -4.61
CA PRO A 82 -11.15 -0.37 -5.75
C PRO A 82 -9.77 0.23 -5.43
N GLY A 83 -9.42 0.41 -4.15
CA GLY A 83 -8.24 1.18 -3.76
C GLY A 83 -6.93 0.59 -4.27
N TYR A 84 -6.69 -0.71 -4.09
CA TYR A 84 -5.44 -1.33 -4.54
C TYR A 84 -5.38 -1.52 -6.07
N PRO A 85 -6.45 -1.98 -6.74
CA PRO A 85 -6.51 -1.96 -8.21
C PRO A 85 -6.23 -0.58 -8.82
N PHE A 86 -6.68 0.52 -8.18
CA PHE A 86 -6.37 1.87 -8.63
C PHE A 86 -4.86 2.20 -8.53
N LEU A 87 -4.16 1.72 -7.50
CA LEU A 87 -2.70 1.88 -7.42
C LEU A 87 -1.98 1.05 -8.50
N LEU A 88 -2.44 -0.18 -8.76
CA LEU A 88 -1.90 -1.00 -9.84
C LEU A 88 -2.14 -0.38 -11.22
N LEU A 89 -3.26 0.34 -11.42
CA LEU A 89 -3.50 1.11 -12.63
C LEU A 89 -2.37 2.11 -12.89
N LEU A 90 -1.87 2.80 -11.86
CA LEU A 90 -0.75 3.75 -12.01
C LEU A 90 0.49 3.03 -12.56
N GLY A 91 0.75 1.81 -12.09
CA GLY A 91 1.83 0.97 -12.62
C GLY A 91 1.56 0.48 -14.05
N LEU A 92 0.30 0.17 -14.39
CA LEU A 92 -0.10 -0.21 -15.76
C LEU A 92 0.03 0.93 -16.78
N VAL A 93 -0.03 2.20 -16.36
CA VAL A 93 0.23 3.36 -17.24
C VAL A 93 1.66 3.33 -17.75
N ILE A 94 2.61 2.95 -16.90
CA ILE A 94 4.04 2.78 -17.25
C ILE A 94 4.41 1.34 -17.61
N GLN A 95 3.41 0.45 -17.80
CA GLN A 95 3.59 -0.96 -18.12
C GLN A 95 4.38 -1.78 -17.09
N ALA A 96 4.43 -1.34 -15.83
CA ALA A 96 5.14 -1.99 -14.75
C ALA A 96 4.31 -2.06 -13.44
N PRO A 97 3.16 -2.76 -13.44
CA PRO A 97 2.30 -2.90 -12.25
C PRO A 97 3.01 -3.54 -11.05
N TRP A 98 4.01 -4.41 -11.28
CA TRP A 98 4.79 -5.08 -10.24
C TRP A 98 5.63 -4.11 -9.39
N LEU A 99 5.93 -2.91 -9.89
CA LEU A 99 6.73 -1.91 -9.16
C LEU A 99 5.98 -1.21 -8.03
N ILE A 100 4.65 -1.26 -8.00
CA ILE A 100 3.83 -0.52 -7.03
C ILE A 100 4.19 -0.92 -5.60
N ASN A 101 4.23 -2.23 -5.30
CA ASN A 101 4.54 -2.70 -3.95
C ASN A 101 6.00 -2.44 -3.55
N PRO A 102 7.04 -2.71 -4.37
CA PRO A 102 8.42 -2.32 -4.11
C PRO A 102 8.60 -0.82 -3.79
N LEU A 103 7.94 0.06 -4.55
CA LEU A 103 7.98 1.51 -4.30
C LEU A 103 7.33 1.88 -2.97
N LEU A 104 6.12 1.38 -2.72
CA LEU A 104 5.42 1.65 -1.46
C LEU A 104 6.18 1.06 -0.25
N ALA A 105 6.84 -0.08 -0.41
CA ALA A 105 7.68 -0.68 0.61
C ALA A 105 8.89 0.21 0.95
N ALA A 106 9.60 0.70 -0.08
CA ALA A 106 10.73 1.60 0.11
C ALA A 106 10.31 2.91 0.82
N PHE A 107 9.20 3.51 0.40
CA PHE A 107 8.65 4.69 1.09
C PHE A 107 8.14 4.37 2.50
N SER A 108 7.67 3.15 2.76
CA SER A 108 7.27 2.71 4.09
C SER A 108 8.44 2.71 5.07
N ILE A 109 9.66 2.36 4.64
CA ILE A 109 10.86 2.45 5.50
C ILE A 109 11.11 3.89 5.96
N ILE A 110 10.94 4.86 5.06
CA ILE A 110 11.06 6.28 5.39
C ILE A 110 9.93 6.70 6.35
N LEU A 111 8.70 6.23 6.11
CA LEU A 111 7.58 6.47 7.01
C LEU A 111 7.79 5.87 8.40
N PHE A 112 8.35 4.66 8.51
CA PHE A 112 8.67 4.03 9.79
C PHE A 112 9.67 4.86 10.58
N TYR A 113 10.69 5.42 9.92
CA TYR A 113 11.61 6.36 10.56
C TYR A 113 10.87 7.57 11.14
N PHE A 114 10.04 8.22 10.33
CA PHE A 114 9.32 9.40 10.79
C PHE A 114 8.30 9.08 11.87
N LEU A 115 7.60 7.94 11.77
CA LEU A 115 6.60 7.51 12.75
C LEU A 115 7.26 7.17 14.09
N GLY A 116 8.33 6.37 14.08
CA GLY A 116 9.09 6.05 15.30
C GLY A 116 9.67 7.31 15.96
N LYS A 117 10.17 8.25 15.16
CA LYS A 117 10.63 9.56 15.64
C LYS A 117 9.52 10.44 16.18
N GLU A 118 8.33 10.37 15.60
CA GLU A 118 7.19 11.16 16.02
C GLU A 118 6.63 10.64 17.34
N ILE A 119 6.53 9.33 17.53
CA ILE A 119 6.00 8.74 18.76
C ILE A 119 7.04 8.81 19.89
N TYR A 120 8.29 8.51 19.58
CA TYR A 120 9.40 8.45 20.53
C TYR A 120 10.51 9.45 20.14
N ASP A 121 11.60 8.97 19.55
CA ASP A 121 12.79 9.76 19.21
C ASP A 121 13.49 9.25 17.93
N SER A 122 14.57 9.95 17.54
CA SER A 122 15.31 9.63 16.31
C SER A 122 16.00 8.27 16.33
N GLN A 123 16.38 7.75 17.50
CA GLN A 123 17.03 6.42 17.60
C GLN A 123 15.99 5.33 17.36
N VAL A 124 14.81 5.44 17.98
CA VAL A 124 13.70 4.51 17.76
C VAL A 124 13.25 4.53 16.30
N GLY A 125 13.14 5.72 15.69
CA GLY A 125 12.86 5.83 14.26
C GLY A 125 13.90 5.13 13.39
N LEU A 126 15.19 5.29 13.71
CA LEU A 126 16.26 4.63 12.96
C LEU A 126 16.18 3.10 13.08
N LEU A 127 15.99 2.58 14.29
CA LEU A 127 15.84 1.15 14.54
C LEU A 127 14.60 0.58 13.83
N ALA A 128 13.48 1.30 13.84
CA ALA A 128 12.26 0.90 13.14
C ALA A 128 12.49 0.76 11.62
N ALA A 129 13.21 1.70 11.00
CA ALA A 129 13.55 1.63 9.59
C ALA A 129 14.48 0.45 9.28
N ILE A 130 15.51 0.23 10.10
CA ILE A 130 16.47 -0.88 9.91
C ILE A 130 15.77 -2.22 10.08
N PHE A 131 15.06 -2.44 11.18
CA PHE A 131 14.35 -3.69 11.44
C PHE A 131 13.21 -3.94 10.44
N GLY A 132 12.51 -2.90 10.00
CA GLY A 132 11.55 -2.99 8.90
C GLY A 132 12.22 -3.47 7.61
N SER A 133 13.41 -2.95 7.27
CA SER A 133 14.11 -3.28 6.02
C SER A 133 14.63 -4.72 5.95
N ILE A 134 14.88 -5.36 7.08
CA ILE A 134 15.36 -6.76 7.15
C ILE A 134 14.24 -7.75 7.53
N SER A 135 13.01 -7.28 7.71
CA SER A 135 11.87 -8.14 8.02
C SER A 135 11.52 -9.01 6.81
N ILE A 136 11.73 -10.32 6.94
CA ILE A 136 11.52 -11.27 5.85
C ILE A 136 10.09 -11.25 5.33
N TRP A 137 9.10 -11.18 6.23
CA TRP A 137 7.69 -11.15 5.83
C TRP A 137 7.36 -9.88 5.04
N PHE A 138 7.90 -8.74 5.48
CA PHE A 138 7.72 -7.47 4.79
C PHE A 138 8.33 -7.51 3.39
N LEU A 139 9.55 -8.03 3.24
CA LEU A 139 10.22 -8.17 1.95
C LEU A 139 9.45 -9.10 0.99
N LEU A 140 9.02 -10.27 1.47
CA LEU A 140 8.28 -11.23 0.65
C LEU A 140 6.93 -10.66 0.19
N MET A 141 6.14 -10.10 1.10
CA MET A 141 4.85 -9.47 0.75
C MET A 141 5.01 -8.25 -0.16
N SER A 142 6.14 -7.54 -0.08
CA SER A 142 6.46 -6.40 -0.96
C SER A 142 6.90 -6.82 -2.36
N SER A 143 7.21 -8.10 -2.56
CA SER A 143 7.61 -8.65 -3.85
C SER A 143 6.43 -9.22 -4.66
N THR A 144 5.25 -9.34 -4.06
CA THR A 144 4.02 -9.80 -4.71
C THR A 144 3.10 -8.64 -5.10
N MET A 145 2.06 -8.88 -5.88
CA MET A 145 0.99 -7.89 -6.16
C MET A 145 -0.15 -7.97 -5.15
N MET A 146 0.15 -8.15 -3.86
CA MET A 146 -0.87 -8.20 -2.80
C MET A 146 -1.17 -6.83 -2.19
N SER A 147 -2.41 -6.64 -1.74
CA SER A 147 -2.89 -5.38 -1.16
C SER A 147 -2.35 -5.06 0.25
N HIS A 148 -1.55 -5.94 0.85
CA HIS A 148 -1.07 -5.79 2.23
C HIS A 148 -0.13 -4.59 2.40
N ILE A 149 0.83 -4.43 1.50
CA ILE A 149 1.87 -3.40 1.61
C ILE A 149 1.31 -2.01 1.37
N SER A 150 0.41 -1.86 0.40
CA SER A 150 -0.28 -0.60 0.16
C SER A 150 -1.16 -0.21 1.35
N CYS A 151 -1.92 -1.15 1.92
CA CYS A 151 -2.69 -0.91 3.13
C CYS A 151 -1.80 -0.43 4.29
N MET A 152 -0.71 -1.16 4.56
CA MET A 152 0.24 -0.86 5.62
C MET A 152 0.90 0.52 5.44
N PHE A 153 1.26 0.89 4.21
CA PHE A 153 1.79 2.21 3.88
C PHE A 153 0.80 3.32 4.26
N PHE A 154 -0.45 3.20 3.81
CA PHE A 154 -1.48 4.22 4.07
C PHE A 154 -1.92 4.27 5.53
N ILE A 155 -1.93 3.14 6.24
CA ILE A 155 -2.10 3.11 7.70
C ILE A 155 -0.94 3.83 8.40
N SER A 156 0.30 3.58 7.98
CA SER A 156 1.48 4.21 8.57
C SER A 156 1.48 5.73 8.33
N LEU A 157 1.00 6.16 7.15
CA LEU A 157 0.75 7.56 6.81
C LEU A 157 -0.32 8.18 7.73
N PHE A 158 -1.45 7.48 7.90
CA PHE A 158 -2.51 7.88 8.83
C PHE A 158 -1.95 8.09 10.24
N LEU A 159 -1.25 7.10 10.79
CA LEU A 159 -0.70 7.17 12.14
C LEU A 159 0.31 8.32 12.29
N LEU A 160 1.24 8.48 11.34
CA LEU A 160 2.24 9.55 11.40
C LEU A 160 1.58 10.92 11.50
N PHE A 161 0.60 11.19 10.64
CA PHE A 161 -0.06 12.49 10.63
C PHE A 161 -1.07 12.68 11.77
N LEU A 162 -1.67 11.59 12.25
CA LEU A 162 -2.48 11.60 13.47
C LEU A 162 -1.62 12.03 14.69
N PHE A 163 -0.47 11.38 14.92
CA PHE A 163 0.41 11.74 16.04
C PHE A 163 0.99 13.16 15.89
N ARG A 164 1.32 13.58 14.67
CA ARG A 164 1.70 14.98 14.41
C ARG A 164 0.59 15.96 14.74
N SER A 165 -0.66 15.61 14.48
CA SER A 165 -1.80 16.47 14.79
C SER A 165 -1.96 16.68 16.30
N PHE A 166 -1.62 15.69 17.13
CA PHE A 166 -1.65 15.82 18.59
C PHE A 166 -0.56 16.75 19.12
N LYS A 167 0.66 16.68 18.58
CA LYS A 167 1.76 17.58 19.00
C LYS A 167 1.61 18.99 18.44
N LYS A 168 1.13 19.10 17.20
CA LYS A 168 0.94 20.37 16.50
C LYS A 168 -0.35 20.31 15.68
N PRO A 169 -1.46 20.80 16.25
CA PRO A 169 -2.74 20.89 15.54
C PRO A 169 -2.57 21.66 14.23
N SER A 170 -2.98 21.03 13.13
CA SER A 170 -2.87 21.58 11.78
C SER A 170 -3.87 20.91 10.87
N ILE A 171 -4.59 21.70 10.08
CA ILE A 171 -5.53 21.21 9.07
C ILE A 171 -4.82 20.28 8.08
N ILE A 172 -3.57 20.59 7.71
CA ILE A 172 -2.77 19.76 6.80
C ILE A 172 -2.50 18.38 7.40
N ASN A 173 -2.18 18.30 8.70
CA ASN A 173 -1.98 17.02 9.38
C ASN A 173 -3.29 16.22 9.42
N GLY A 174 -4.42 16.86 9.74
CA GLY A 174 -5.73 16.21 9.72
C GLY A 174 -6.12 15.68 8.33
N LEU A 175 -5.91 16.48 7.27
CA LEU A 175 -6.18 16.06 5.89
C LEU A 175 -5.30 14.89 5.46
N LEU A 176 -4.00 14.92 5.75
CA LEU A 176 -3.08 13.82 5.41
C LEU A 176 -3.39 12.55 6.20
N ALA A 177 -3.80 12.67 7.47
CA ALA A 177 -4.27 11.54 8.25
C ALA A 177 -5.54 10.94 7.64
N GLY A 178 -6.53 11.77 7.33
CA GLY A 178 -7.79 11.36 6.70
C GLY A 178 -7.58 10.73 5.31
N LEU A 179 -6.67 11.26 4.50
CA LEU A 179 -6.29 10.67 3.21
C LEU A 179 -5.63 9.30 3.40
N GLY A 180 -4.74 9.16 4.38
CA GLY A 180 -4.14 7.87 4.74
C GLY A 180 -5.20 6.84 5.12
N LEU A 181 -6.10 7.20 6.05
CA LEU A 181 -7.15 6.29 6.51
C LEU A 181 -8.16 5.97 5.40
N GLY A 182 -8.58 6.97 4.63
CA GLY A 182 -9.50 6.80 3.51
C GLY A 182 -8.94 5.88 2.43
N MET A 183 -7.68 6.04 2.05
CA MET A 183 -7.01 5.13 1.11
C MET A 183 -6.88 3.73 1.69
N ALA A 184 -6.47 3.59 2.96
CA ALA A 184 -6.43 2.28 3.62
C ALA A 184 -7.82 1.60 3.63
N PHE A 185 -8.89 2.36 3.85
CA PHE A 185 -10.26 1.85 3.82
C PHE A 185 -10.69 1.39 2.42
N LEU A 186 -10.36 2.16 1.38
CA LEU A 186 -10.61 1.76 -0.02
C LEU A 186 -9.79 0.54 -0.45
N ILE A 187 -8.65 0.28 0.20
CA ILE A 187 -7.79 -0.88 -0.08
C ILE A 187 -8.25 -2.11 0.70
N ARG A 188 -8.44 -1.99 2.03
CA ARG A 188 -8.82 -3.07 2.94
C ARG A 188 -9.66 -2.49 4.09
N PRO A 189 -10.99 -2.42 3.97
CA PRO A 189 -11.85 -1.72 4.93
C PRO A 189 -11.79 -2.34 6.33
N TYR A 190 -11.72 -3.67 6.42
CA TYR A 190 -11.61 -4.37 7.70
C TYR A 190 -10.34 -3.98 8.47
N SER A 191 -9.19 -3.97 7.80
CA SER A 191 -7.91 -3.59 8.41
C SER A 191 -7.91 -2.11 8.83
N ALA A 192 -8.43 -1.23 7.98
CA ALA A 192 -8.52 0.19 8.28
C ALA A 192 -9.40 0.46 9.51
N LEU A 193 -10.59 -0.14 9.56
CA LEU A 193 -11.52 0.02 10.67
C LEU A 193 -10.92 -0.48 11.98
N LEU A 194 -10.39 -1.70 12.01
CA LEU A 194 -9.80 -2.28 13.22
C LEU A 194 -8.70 -1.40 13.81
N ILE A 195 -7.87 -0.79 12.96
CA ILE A 195 -6.78 0.08 13.41
C ILE A 195 -7.30 1.45 13.82
N SER A 196 -8.31 1.99 13.16
CA SER A 196 -8.84 3.32 13.49
C SER A 196 -9.78 3.35 14.70
N VAL A 197 -10.49 2.24 14.99
CA VAL A 197 -11.51 2.19 16.05
C VAL A 197 -10.99 2.62 17.42
N PRO A 198 -9.82 2.15 17.92
CA PRO A 198 -9.29 2.61 19.21
C PRO A 198 -9.07 4.12 19.27
N PHE A 199 -8.61 4.73 18.18
CA PHE A 199 -8.42 6.17 18.13
C PHE A 199 -9.77 6.89 18.05
N LEU A 200 -10.72 6.40 17.24
CA LEU A 200 -12.07 6.98 17.18
C LEU A 200 -12.75 6.96 18.54
N LEU A 201 -12.66 5.85 19.28
CA LEU A 201 -13.27 5.73 20.61
C LEU A 201 -12.58 6.59 21.67
N PHE A 202 -11.26 6.74 21.59
CA PHE A 202 -10.50 7.57 22.53
C PHE A 202 -10.75 9.08 22.29
N TYR A 203 -11.10 9.48 21.07
CA TYR A 203 -11.27 10.88 20.68
C TYR A 203 -12.73 11.29 20.39
N ALA A 204 -13.71 10.39 20.53
CA ALA A 204 -15.14 10.68 20.44
C ALA A 204 -15.71 11.13 21.79
#